data_AF-A0A354U5L2-F1
#
_entry.id   AF-A0A354U5L2-F1
#
_cell.length_a   1.000
_cell.length_b   1.000
_cell.length_c   1.000
_cell.angle_alpha   90.00
_cell.angle_beta   90.00
_cell.angle_gamma   90.00
#
_symmetry.space_group_name_H-M   'P 1'
#
loop_
_entity.id
_entity.type
_entity.pdbx_description
1 polymer ?
#
loop_
_entity_poly.entity_id
_entity_poly.type
_entity_poly.pdbx_seq_one_letter_code
_entity_poly.pdbx_strand_id
1 'polypeptide(L)'
;MNYIADMEKNGKIIFIADAHIVDDPVSSEPFFGLLEQIADSGFGVVFLGDIFELWIAFDAYEDPVHRRFLDWCRREKTRRMVGFIEGNHEFYVAKRHADAFTWASDRTYYLSNGK
;
A
#
# COMPACT_ATOMS: atom_id res chain seq x y z
N MET A 1 13.00 12.49 -21.10
CA MET A 1 12.19 11.32 -20.71
C MET A 1 11.04 11.89 -19.85
N ASN A 2 9.88 12.12 -20.46
CA ASN A 2 8.76 12.82 -19.82
C ASN A 2 8.02 11.86 -18.90
N TYR A 3 8.34 11.89 -17.61
CA TYR A 3 7.74 11.04 -16.56
C TYR A 3 6.20 11.13 -16.52
N ILE A 4 5.64 12.25 -16.96
CA ILE A 4 4.19 12.52 -16.99
C ILE A 4 3.48 11.72 -18.08
N ALA A 5 4.14 11.43 -19.22
CA ALA A 5 3.51 10.77 -20.37
C ALA A 5 3.34 9.25 -20.19
N ASP A 6 4.15 8.61 -19.32
CA ASP A 6 4.03 7.17 -19.03
C ASP A 6 2.91 6.86 -18.01
N MET A 7 2.41 7.85 -17.25
CA MET A 7 1.28 7.65 -16.32
C MET A 7 -0.08 7.51 -17.03
N GLU A 8 -0.16 7.79 -18.33
CA GLU A 8 -1.39 7.61 -19.12
C GLU A 8 -1.64 6.14 -19.53
N LYS A 9 -0.79 5.19 -19.10
CA LYS A 9 -0.89 3.80 -19.59
C LYS A 9 -2.10 2.98 -19.10
N ASN A 10 -2.90 3.47 -18.17
CA ASN A 10 -4.31 3.07 -17.98
C ASN A 10 -4.90 3.90 -16.83
N GLY A 11 -5.91 4.75 -17.10
CA GLY A 11 -6.54 5.61 -16.10
C GLY A 11 -7.40 4.89 -15.04
N LYS A 12 -7.19 3.60 -14.83
CA LYS A 12 -7.92 2.77 -13.85
C LYS A 12 -7.09 2.58 -12.60
N ILE A 13 -7.77 2.62 -11.46
CA ILE A 13 -7.18 2.47 -10.14
C ILE A 13 -7.94 1.36 -9.41
N ILE A 14 -7.22 0.44 -8.79
CA ILE A 14 -7.76 -0.57 -7.88
C ILE A 14 -7.61 -0.05 -6.46
N PHE A 15 -8.68 -0.17 -5.66
CA PHE A 15 -8.67 0.13 -4.24
C PHE A 15 -8.75 -1.17 -3.44
N ILE A 16 -7.89 -1.33 -2.43
CA ILE A 16 -7.86 -2.49 -1.53
C ILE A 16 -7.91 -1.96 -0.10
N ALA A 17 -8.74 -2.56 0.75
CA ALA A 17 -8.94 -2.16 2.14
C ALA A 17 -9.30 -3.39 2.99
N ASP A 18 -9.19 -3.29 4.31
CA ASP A 18 -9.72 -4.25 5.28
C ASP A 18 -9.32 -5.72 4.99
N ALA A 19 -8.07 -5.92 4.58
CA ALA A 19 -7.56 -7.25 4.22
C ALA A 19 -7.13 -8.07 5.45
N HIS A 20 -6.76 -7.40 6.55
CA HIS A 20 -6.40 -8.04 7.82
C HIS A 20 -5.38 -9.19 7.67
N ILE A 21 -4.34 -8.96 6.88
CA ILE A 21 -3.31 -9.96 6.59
C ILE A 21 -2.40 -10.15 7.81
N VAL A 22 -2.11 -11.42 8.12
CA VAL A 22 -1.12 -11.84 9.13
C VAL A 22 0.07 -12.52 8.46
N ASP A 23 1.22 -12.62 9.16
CA ASP A 23 2.41 -13.35 8.70
C ASP A 23 2.22 -14.88 8.80
N ASP A 24 1.23 -15.39 8.06
CA ASP A 24 0.94 -16.81 7.89
C ASP A 24 0.60 -17.07 6.41
N PRO A 25 1.15 -18.12 5.76
CA PRO A 25 0.93 -18.37 4.34
C PRO A 25 -0.54 -18.52 3.92
N VAL A 26 -1.41 -19.04 4.80
CA VAL A 26 -2.84 -19.20 4.49
C VAL A 26 -3.52 -17.83 4.38
N SER A 27 -3.11 -16.88 5.22
CA SER A 27 -3.56 -15.49 5.16
C SER A 27 -2.89 -14.71 4.03
N SER A 28 -1.56 -14.76 3.92
CA SER A 28 -0.79 -13.83 3.09
C SER A 28 -0.71 -14.22 1.62
N GLU A 29 -0.61 -15.51 1.27
CA GLU A 29 -0.38 -15.91 -0.13
C GLU A 29 -1.51 -15.52 -1.10
N PRO A 30 -2.80 -15.63 -0.73
CA PRO A 30 -3.88 -15.13 -1.60
C PRO A 30 -3.75 -13.64 -1.91
N PHE A 31 -3.36 -12.83 -0.91
CA PHE A 31 -3.15 -11.40 -1.07
C PHE A 31 -1.98 -11.09 -2.01
N PHE A 32 -0.83 -11.75 -1.84
CA PHE A 32 0.29 -11.57 -2.76
C PHE A 32 0.00 -12.11 -4.17
N GLY A 33 -0.81 -13.17 -4.29
CA GLY A 33 -1.32 -13.63 -5.57
C GLY A 33 -2.14 -12.57 -6.30
N LEU A 34 -3.02 -11.84 -5.57
CA LEU A 34 -3.72 -10.68 -6.11
C LEU A 34 -2.75 -9.57 -6.51
N LEU A 35 -1.74 -9.27 -5.70
CA LEU A 35 -0.76 -8.23 -6.01
C LEU A 35 0.00 -8.53 -7.33
N GLU A 36 0.34 -9.78 -7.61
CA GLU A 36 0.96 -10.13 -8.90
C GLU A 36 -0.03 -10.00 -10.08
N GLN A 37 -1.31 -10.33 -9.90
CA GLN A 37 -2.32 -10.06 -10.93
C GLN A 37 -2.48 -8.55 -11.21
N ILE A 38 -2.40 -7.72 -10.16
CA ILE A 38 -2.39 -6.26 -10.30
C ILE A 38 -1.13 -5.81 -11.04
N ALA A 39 0.02 -6.43 -10.74
CA ALA A 39 1.27 -6.15 -11.41
C ALA A 39 1.18 -6.33 -12.94
N ASP A 40 0.51 -7.40 -13.37
CA ASP A 40 0.28 -7.71 -14.78
C ASP A 40 -0.74 -6.78 -15.47
N SER A 41 -1.68 -6.19 -14.71
CA SER A 41 -2.75 -5.34 -15.27
C SER A 41 -2.29 -3.95 -15.74
N GLY A 42 -1.21 -3.43 -15.14
CA GLY A 42 -0.74 -2.05 -15.35
C GLY A 42 -1.61 -0.96 -14.72
N PHE A 43 -2.66 -1.30 -13.96
CA PHE A 43 -3.51 -0.33 -13.27
C PHE A 43 -2.80 0.28 -12.06
N GLY A 44 -3.18 1.49 -11.67
CA GLY A 44 -2.76 2.04 -10.37
C GLY A 44 -3.40 1.26 -9.22
N VAL A 45 -2.79 1.35 -8.03
CA VAL A 45 -3.34 0.73 -6.82
C VAL A 45 -3.29 1.70 -5.64
N VAL A 46 -4.32 1.68 -4.80
CA VAL A 46 -4.37 2.42 -3.54
C VAL A 46 -4.82 1.47 -2.43
N PHE A 47 -4.01 1.40 -1.37
CA PHE A 47 -4.31 0.69 -0.14
C PHE A 47 -4.99 1.67 0.83
N LEU A 48 -6.22 1.37 1.25
CA LEU A 48 -7.10 2.22 2.05
C LEU A 48 -7.23 1.69 3.50
N GLY A 49 -6.09 1.42 4.13
CA GLY A 49 -6.03 1.01 5.53
C GLY A 49 -6.45 -0.43 5.81
N ASP A 50 -6.05 -0.89 6.99
CA ASP A 50 -6.34 -2.20 7.58
C ASP A 50 -5.98 -3.37 6.63
N ILE A 51 -4.87 -3.19 5.89
CA ILE A 51 -4.28 -4.22 5.04
C ILE A 51 -3.67 -5.31 5.91
N PHE A 52 -2.99 -4.93 6.99
CA PHE A 52 -2.40 -5.86 7.93
C PHE A 52 -3.16 -5.87 9.25
N GLU A 53 -3.22 -7.04 9.88
CA GLU A 53 -3.91 -7.21 11.17
C GLU A 53 -3.29 -6.35 12.27
N LEU A 54 -1.98 -6.14 12.24
CA LEU A 54 -1.28 -5.16 13.07
C LEU A 54 0.06 -4.82 12.43
N TRP A 55 0.32 -3.52 12.24
CA TRP A 55 1.62 -3.05 11.79
C TRP A 55 2.08 -1.85 12.61
N ILE A 56 3.08 -2.07 13.46
CA ILE A 56 3.82 -1.00 14.13
C ILE A 56 5.11 -0.82 13.33
N ALA A 57 5.21 0.22 12.50
CA ALA A 57 6.33 0.42 11.59
C ALA A 57 7.59 0.85 12.36
N PHE A 58 8.21 -0.05 13.10
CA PHE A 58 9.49 0.11 13.79
C PHE A 58 10.20 -1.23 13.65
N ASP A 59 11.49 -1.24 13.33
CA ASP A 59 12.23 -2.44 12.94
C ASP A 59 12.06 -3.64 13.89
N ALA A 60 11.86 -3.40 15.19
CA ALA A 60 11.66 -4.42 16.22
C ALA A 60 10.26 -5.07 16.24
N TYR A 61 9.28 -4.48 15.54
CA TYR A 61 7.87 -4.89 15.52
C TYR A 61 7.38 -5.25 14.11
N GLU A 62 8.28 -5.28 13.13
CA GLU A 62 7.93 -5.62 11.75
C GLU A 62 8.16 -7.08 11.44
N ASP A 63 7.09 -7.74 11.01
CA ASP A 63 7.12 -9.09 10.47
C ASP A 63 7.61 -9.17 9.01
N PRO A 64 8.10 -10.33 8.57
CA PRO A 64 8.46 -10.61 7.18
C PRO A 64 7.41 -10.19 6.13
N VAL A 65 6.11 -10.37 6.43
CA VAL A 65 5.02 -9.98 5.53
C VAL A 65 5.03 -8.49 5.19
N HIS A 66 5.34 -7.61 6.17
CA HIS A 66 5.43 -6.17 5.96
C HIS A 66 6.56 -5.82 5.00
N ARG A 67 7.72 -6.47 5.17
CA ARG A 67 8.88 -6.25 4.29
C ARG A 67 8.58 -6.70 2.87
N ARG A 68 7.94 -7.87 2.70
CA ARG A 68 7.52 -8.39 1.39
C ARG A 68 6.56 -7.43 0.68
N PHE A 69 5.62 -6.84 1.42
CA PHE A 69 4.71 -5.83 0.90
C PHE A 69 5.42 -4.54 0.50
N LEU A 70 6.27 -4.00 1.36
CA LEU A 70 7.07 -2.80 1.06
C LEU A 70 7.96 -3.00 -0.17
N ASP A 71 8.58 -4.17 -0.32
CA ASP A 71 9.41 -4.50 -1.48
C ASP A 71 8.59 -4.57 -2.77
N TRP A 72 7.38 -5.12 -2.70
CA TRP A 72 6.43 -5.08 -3.81
C TRP A 72 6.07 -3.63 -4.17
N CYS A 73 5.73 -2.79 -3.19
CA CYS A 73 5.38 -1.38 -3.42
C CYS A 73 6.54 -0.60 -4.03
N ARG A 74 7.77 -0.77 -3.52
CA ARG A 74 8.99 -0.14 -4.05
C ARG A 74 9.27 -0.53 -5.50
N ARG A 75 9.06 -1.80 -5.84
CA ARG A 75 9.21 -2.29 -7.21
C ARG A 75 8.17 -1.64 -8.13
N GLU A 76 6.90 -1.65 -7.72
CA GLU A 76 5.79 -1.28 -8.59
C GLU A 76 5.55 0.22 -8.72
N LYS A 77 5.92 1.04 -7.72
CA LYS A 77 5.80 2.51 -7.81
C LYS A 77 6.64 3.12 -8.94
N THR A 78 7.62 2.37 -9.47
CA THR A 78 8.43 2.79 -10.64
C THR A 78 7.68 2.66 -11.96
N ARG A 79 6.54 1.96 -11.96
CA ARG A 79 5.75 1.60 -13.15
C ARG A 79 4.32 2.13 -13.12
N ARG A 80 3.76 2.36 -11.92
CA ARG A 80 2.37 2.81 -11.69
C ARG A 80 2.27 3.68 -10.44
N MET A 81 1.11 4.31 -10.25
CA MET A 81 0.77 4.90 -8.95
C MET A 81 0.53 3.80 -7.92
N VAL A 82 1.20 3.90 -6.77
CA VAL A 82 0.96 3.09 -5.57
C VAL A 82 0.69 4.04 -4.40
N GLY A 83 -0.57 4.13 -3.98
CA GLY A 83 -1.00 4.97 -2.85
C GLY A 83 -1.22 4.15 -1.59
N PHE A 84 -1.00 4.76 -0.42
CA PHE A 84 -1.24 4.13 0.88
C PHE A 84 -1.85 5.11 1.88
N ILE A 85 -2.90 4.68 2.58
CA ILE A 85 -3.50 5.36 3.72
C ILE A 85 -3.43 4.41 4.90
N GLU A 86 -2.92 4.88 6.05
CA GLU A 86 -2.95 4.12 7.31
C GLU A 86 -4.39 3.89 7.77
N GLY A 87 -4.71 2.65 8.13
CA GLY A 87 -5.90 2.27 8.87
C GLY A 87 -5.69 2.34 10.39
N ASN A 88 -6.64 1.83 11.16
CA ASN A 88 -6.55 1.84 12.63
C ASN A 88 -5.58 0.77 13.17
N HIS A 89 -5.19 -0.20 12.33
CA HIS A 89 -4.28 -1.28 12.69
C HIS A 89 -2.83 -1.01 12.24
N GLU A 90 -2.60 0.09 11.52
CA GLU A 90 -1.31 0.44 10.94
C GLU A 90 -0.81 1.77 11.50
N PHE A 91 0.34 1.74 12.16
CA PHE A 91 0.88 2.89 12.89
C PHE A 91 2.25 3.27 12.35
N TYR A 92 2.41 4.56 12.00
CA TYR A 92 3.68 5.17 11.57
C TYR A 92 4.22 4.68 10.21
N VAL A 93 3.46 3.90 9.46
CA VAL A 93 3.85 3.37 8.13
C VAL A 93 4.13 4.51 7.16
N ALA A 94 3.21 5.47 7.01
CA ALA A 94 3.37 6.62 6.15
C ALA A 94 4.54 7.51 6.58
N LYS A 95 4.85 7.56 7.88
CA LYS A 95 6.00 8.33 8.40
C LYS A 95 7.34 7.64 8.12
N ARG A 96 7.43 6.32 8.25
CA ARG A 96 8.71 5.60 8.18
C ARG A 96 9.02 4.97 6.84
N HIS A 97 7.98 4.60 6.10
CA HIS A 97 8.07 3.91 4.81
C HIS A 97 7.40 4.69 3.68
N ALA A 98 7.33 6.04 3.80
CA ALA A 98 6.81 6.91 2.73
C ALA A 98 7.52 6.64 1.39
N ASP A 99 8.80 6.25 1.44
CA ASP A 99 9.61 5.90 0.28
C ASP A 99 9.10 4.65 -0.45
N ALA A 100 8.29 3.79 0.16
CA ALA A 100 7.75 2.61 -0.52
C ALA A 100 6.61 2.95 -1.48
N PHE A 101 6.01 4.13 -1.36
CA PHE A 101 4.80 4.51 -2.09
C PHE A 101 5.06 5.68 -3.05
N THR A 102 4.14 5.89 -3.98
CA THR A 102 4.07 7.16 -4.75
C THR A 102 3.63 8.29 -3.83
N TRP A 103 2.67 8.02 -2.96
CA TRP A 103 2.25 8.88 -1.86
C TRP A 103 1.74 8.01 -0.71
N ALA A 104 1.97 8.47 0.52
CA ALA A 104 1.48 7.82 1.72
C ALA A 104 0.88 8.87 2.67
N SER A 105 -0.07 8.44 3.48
CA SER A 105 -0.84 9.33 4.34
C SER A 105 -1.24 8.62 5.62
N ASP A 106 -0.91 9.19 6.77
CA ASP A 106 -1.37 8.79 8.10
C ASP A 106 -2.74 9.41 8.45
N ARG A 107 -3.38 10.10 7.48
CA ARG A 107 -4.30 11.21 7.72
C ARG A 107 -5.53 10.84 8.54
N THR A 108 -5.37 11.02 9.84
CA THR A 108 -6.27 11.71 10.76
C THR A 108 -6.50 13.17 10.31
N TYR A 109 -7.13 13.39 9.15
CA TYR A 109 -7.71 14.71 8.84
C TYR A 109 -9.21 14.63 9.14
N TYR A 110 -9.59 15.01 10.36
CA TYR A 110 -10.90 15.60 10.54
C TYR A 110 -10.98 16.77 9.57
N LEU A 111 -11.96 16.74 8.66
CA LEU A 111 -12.41 17.98 8.03
C LEU A 111 -12.75 18.91 9.21
N SER A 112 -11.98 19.99 9.36
CA SER A 112 -12.20 20.97 10.44
C SER A 112 -13.63 21.54 10.43
N ASN A 113 -14.34 21.34 9.33
CA ASN A 113 -15.74 21.64 9.15
C ASN A 113 -16.49 20.36 8.77
N GLY A 114 -16.72 19.43 9.69
CA GLY A 114 -17.66 18.31 9.52
C GLY A 114 -19.13 18.78 9.40
N LYS A 115 -19.37 19.67 8.44
CA LYS A 115 -20.64 20.17 7.92
C LYS A 115 -20.55 20.23 6.41
#